data_AF-A0A7Y8I928-F1
#
_entry.id   AF-A0A7Y8I928-F1
#
_cell.length_a   1.000
_cell.length_b   1.000
_cell.length_c   1.000
_cell.angle_alpha   90.00
_cell.angle_beta   90.00
_cell.angle_gamma   90.00
#
_symmetry.space_group_name_H-M   'P 1'
#
loop_
_entity.id
_entity.type
_entity.pdbx_description
1 polymer ?
#
loop_
_entity_poly.entity_id
_entity_poly.type
_entity_poly.pdbx_seq_one_letter_code
_entity_poly.pdbx_strand_id
1 'polypeptide(L)'
;MLKLTINYKIIFIIIQLFFLIGCCAKSPEIFSSGDGEKLAAEKFGKDYSAIKNSTGNYVLYFKDEVNKNDPHFQLFYFVFDLKKESIVLTDTLQDAKIKWLDDDHLEIRISPEIISDETEAKYYKLNVQKNVKQ
;
A
#
# COMPACT_ATOMS: atom_id res chain seq x y z
N MET A 1 -36.45 31.77 48.10
CA MET A 1 -35.60 32.32 47.03
C MET A 1 -34.15 32.38 47.52
N LEU A 2 -33.30 31.43 47.13
CA LEU A 2 -31.86 31.48 47.45
C LEU A 2 -31.14 32.31 46.37
N LYS A 3 -30.47 33.41 46.77
CA LYS A 3 -29.60 34.18 45.87
C LYS A 3 -28.23 33.52 45.86
N LEU A 4 -27.86 32.91 44.73
CA LEU A 4 -26.54 32.34 44.50
C LEU A 4 -25.58 33.48 44.08
N THR A 5 -24.73 33.93 44.98
CA THR A 5 -23.65 34.88 44.66
C THR A 5 -22.46 34.10 44.10
N ILE A 6 -22.38 34.02 42.77
CA ILE A 6 -21.29 33.33 42.08
C ILE A 6 -20.03 34.19 42.14
N ASN A 7 -18.97 33.63 42.73
CA ASN A 7 -17.71 34.31 42.95
C ASN A 7 -16.89 34.29 41.66
N TYR A 8 -16.60 35.47 41.09
CA TYR A 8 -15.92 35.61 39.78
C TYR A 8 -14.54 34.92 39.74
N LYS A 9 -13.91 34.71 40.90
CA LYS A 9 -12.67 33.92 41.04
C LYS A 9 -12.85 32.45 40.69
N ILE A 10 -14.03 31.86 40.95
CA ILE A 10 -14.34 30.45 40.62
C ILE A 10 -14.53 30.30 39.11
N ILE A 11 -15.17 31.28 38.46
CA ILE A 11 -15.37 31.28 37.00
C ILE A 11 -14.02 31.32 36.27
N PHE A 12 -13.07 32.12 36.77
CA PHE A 12 -11.73 32.23 36.18
C PHE A 12 -10.95 30.91 36.24
N ILE A 13 -11.07 30.16 37.35
CA ILE A 13 -10.42 28.85 37.51
C ILE A 13 -11.02 27.81 36.55
N ILE A 14 -12.35 27.80 36.35
CA ILE A 14 -13.02 26.88 35.44
C ILE A 14 -12.63 27.14 33.98
N ILE A 15 -12.45 28.41 33.59
CA ILE A 15 -12.01 28.80 32.24
C ILE A 15 -10.57 28.33 31.98
N GLN A 16 -9.66 28.43 32.96
CA GLN A 16 -8.30 27.93 32.78
C GLN A 16 -8.23 26.40 32.70
N LEU A 17 -9.13 25.69 33.41
CA LEU A 17 -9.20 24.23 33.35
C LEU A 17 -9.69 23.72 31.97
N PHE A 18 -10.51 24.50 31.27
CA PHE A 18 -11.03 24.16 29.94
C PHE A 18 -9.97 24.26 28.83
N PHE A 19 -8.92 25.07 29.00
CA PHE A 19 -7.85 25.23 28.01
C PHE A 19 -6.80 24.10 28.03
N LEU A 20 -6.80 23.22 29.05
CA LEU A 20 -5.87 22.10 29.15
C LEU A 20 -6.36 20.81 28.47
N ILE A 21 -7.61 20.80 27.95
CA ILE A 21 -8.13 19.71 27.12
C ILE A 21 -7.80 20.01 25.64
N GLY A 22 -6.55 20.41 25.42
CA GLY A 22 -5.99 20.68 24.10
C GLY A 22 -5.54 19.38 23.44
N CYS A 23 -6.46 18.80 22.66
CA CYS A 23 -6.19 18.02 21.46
C CYS A 23 -4.98 17.07 21.52
N CYS A 24 -5.20 15.83 21.97
CA CYS A 24 -4.41 14.69 21.48
C CYS A 24 -4.82 14.42 20.02
N ALA A 25 -4.55 15.38 19.13
CA ALA A 25 -4.54 15.10 17.71
C ALA A 25 -3.32 14.19 17.50
N LYS A 26 -3.58 12.88 17.33
CA LYS A 26 -2.58 12.01 16.71
C LYS A 26 -2.15 12.75 15.45
N SER A 27 -0.89 13.17 15.42
CA SER A 27 -0.26 13.60 14.18
C SER A 27 -0.62 12.56 13.14
N PRO A 28 -1.13 12.92 11.95
CA PRO A 28 -0.97 12.01 10.83
C PRO A 28 0.53 11.72 10.81
N GLU A 29 0.92 10.48 11.12
CA GLU A 29 2.24 10.02 10.76
C GLU A 29 2.29 10.27 9.26
N ILE A 30 3.12 11.22 8.85
CA ILE A 30 3.42 11.38 7.44
C ILE A 30 4.35 10.20 7.16
N PHE A 31 3.79 9.05 6.77
CA PHE A 31 4.62 7.95 6.31
C PHE A 31 5.26 8.43 5.02
N SER A 32 6.55 8.72 5.12
CA SER A 32 7.33 9.07 3.95
C SER A 32 7.34 7.87 3.00
N SER A 33 7.67 8.10 1.73
CA SER A 33 7.92 7.03 0.76
C SER A 33 8.86 5.92 1.26
N GLY A 34 9.62 6.16 2.34
CA GLY A 34 10.49 5.18 3.00
C GLY A 34 9.76 3.98 3.63
N ASP A 35 8.49 4.06 4.00
CA ASP A 35 7.82 2.93 4.67
C ASP A 35 7.49 1.79 3.71
N GLY A 36 7.10 2.09 2.47
CA GLY A 36 6.95 1.09 1.42
C GLY A 36 8.29 0.44 1.03
N GLU A 37 9.36 1.23 0.95
CA GLU A 37 10.71 0.77 0.64
C GLU A 37 11.26 -0.14 1.74
N LYS A 38 11.04 0.22 3.00
CA LYS A 38 11.38 -0.60 4.17
C LYS A 38 10.63 -1.94 4.15
N LEU A 39 9.31 -1.91 3.89
CA LEU A 39 8.51 -3.14 3.77
C LEU A 39 8.99 -4.03 2.62
N ALA A 40 9.39 -3.45 1.49
CA ALA A 40 9.98 -4.20 0.38
C ALA A 40 11.30 -4.84 0.78
N ALA A 41 12.17 -4.10 1.47
CA ALA A 41 13.44 -4.62 1.96
C ALA A 41 13.26 -5.77 2.97
N GLU A 42 12.27 -5.66 3.87
CA GLU A 42 11.93 -6.70 4.84
C GLU A 42 11.35 -7.94 4.17
N LYS A 43 10.50 -7.78 3.15
CA LYS A 43 9.83 -8.88 2.45
C LYS A 43 10.72 -9.59 1.43
N PHE A 44 11.49 -8.83 0.65
CA PHE A 44 12.18 -9.33 -0.54
C PHE A 44 13.70 -9.36 -0.41
N GLY A 45 14.26 -8.70 0.60
CA GLY A 45 15.69 -8.46 0.73
C GLY A 45 16.13 -7.22 -0.05
N LYS A 46 17.37 -7.21 -0.54
CA LYS A 46 17.95 -6.03 -1.21
C LYS A 46 17.68 -5.96 -2.72
N ASP A 47 17.29 -7.08 -3.31
CA ASP A 47 17.18 -7.24 -4.76
C ASP A 47 15.71 -7.24 -5.21
N TYR A 48 15.05 -6.09 -5.06
CA TYR A 48 13.69 -5.87 -5.57
C TYR A 48 13.66 -4.67 -6.51
N SER A 49 12.61 -4.60 -7.33
CA SER A 49 12.29 -3.47 -8.19
C SER A 49 11.09 -2.71 -7.64
N ALA A 50 11.05 -1.40 -7.90
CA ALA A 50 9.95 -0.52 -7.52
C ALA A 50 9.56 0.38 -8.69
N ILE A 51 8.27 0.45 -9.01
CA ILE A 51 7.73 1.29 -10.10
C ILE A 51 6.51 2.04 -9.60
N LYS A 52 6.56 3.38 -9.65
CA LYS A 52 5.39 4.23 -9.38
C LYS A 52 4.41 4.21 -10.55
N ASN A 53 3.12 4.29 -10.26
CA ASN A 53 2.11 4.54 -11.29
C ASN A 53 2.22 5.99 -11.83
N SER A 54 1.50 6.32 -12.90
CA SER A 54 1.58 7.64 -13.57
C SER A 54 1.21 8.81 -12.66
N THR A 55 0.21 8.65 -11.80
CA THR A 55 -0.19 9.67 -10.82
C THR A 55 0.70 9.74 -9.58
N GLY A 56 1.60 8.77 -9.37
CA GLY A 56 2.45 8.69 -8.19
C GLY A 56 1.69 8.40 -6.88
N ASN A 57 0.47 7.87 -6.96
CA ASN A 57 -0.34 7.48 -5.81
C ASN A 57 -0.01 6.06 -5.32
N TYR A 58 0.47 5.20 -6.22
CA TYR A 58 0.78 3.80 -5.95
C TYR A 58 2.22 3.48 -6.32
N VAL A 59 2.81 2.55 -5.58
CA VAL A 59 4.11 1.95 -5.91
C VAL A 59 3.94 0.44 -6.01
N LEU A 60 4.34 -0.12 -7.14
CA LEU A 60 4.47 -1.56 -7.33
C LEU A 60 5.88 -1.96 -6.92
N TYR A 61 5.99 -2.82 -5.90
CA TYR A 61 7.23 -3.47 -5.51
C TYR A 61 7.18 -4.93 -5.94
N PHE A 62 8.25 -5.42 -6.57
CA PHE A 62 8.29 -6.80 -7.05
C PHE A 62 9.71 -7.37 -7.10
N LYS A 63 9.79 -8.70 -7.02
CA LYS A 63 11.03 -9.46 -7.14
C LYS A 63 10.76 -10.76 -7.90
N ASP A 64 11.65 -11.04 -8.85
CA ASP A 64 11.71 -12.34 -9.50
C ASP A 64 12.68 -13.24 -8.74
N GLU A 65 12.27 -14.46 -8.45
CA GLU A 65 13.10 -15.47 -7.80
C GLU A 65 13.03 -16.79 -8.54
N VAL A 66 14.19 -17.35 -8.86
CA VAL A 66 14.31 -18.68 -9.48
C VAL A 66 14.54 -19.69 -8.37
N ASN A 67 13.64 -20.65 -8.25
CA ASN A 67 13.80 -21.74 -7.30
C ASN A 67 14.81 -22.75 -7.87
N LYS A 68 15.77 -23.21 -7.07
CA LYS A 68 16.80 -24.16 -7.55
C LYS A 68 16.22 -25.52 -7.97
N ASN A 69 15.06 -25.88 -7.45
CA ASN A 69 14.41 -27.16 -7.70
C ASN A 69 13.26 -27.08 -8.70
N ASP A 70 12.95 -25.88 -9.20
CA ASP A 70 11.83 -25.64 -10.11
C ASP A 70 12.31 -24.69 -11.22
N PRO A 71 12.30 -25.13 -12.50
CA PRO A 71 12.77 -24.28 -13.60
C PRO A 71 11.91 -23.03 -13.82
N HIS A 72 10.75 -22.94 -13.19
CA HIS A 72 9.86 -21.79 -13.26
C HIS A 72 10.32 -20.68 -12.32
N PHE A 73 10.17 -19.43 -12.77
CA PHE A 73 10.45 -18.28 -11.92
C PHE A 73 9.18 -17.83 -11.19
N GLN A 74 9.35 -17.42 -9.93
CA GLN A 74 8.29 -16.87 -9.12
C GLN A 74 8.44 -15.35 -9.04
N LEU A 75 7.40 -14.64 -9.45
CA LEU A 75 7.24 -13.21 -9.30
C LEU A 75 6.46 -12.94 -8.01
N PHE A 76 7.12 -12.38 -7.01
CA PHE A 76 6.49 -11.88 -5.80
C PHE A 76 6.22 -10.38 -5.97
N TYR A 77 5.03 -9.91 -5.64
CA TYR A 77 4.76 -8.48 -5.71
C TYR A 77 3.75 -7.98 -4.67
N PHE A 78 3.80 -6.68 -4.42
CA PHE A 78 2.75 -5.96 -3.73
C PHE A 78 2.61 -4.52 -4.25
N VAL A 79 1.42 -3.96 -4.09
CA VAL A 79 1.14 -2.54 -4.37
C VAL A 79 0.94 -1.82 -3.06
N PHE A 80 1.68 -0.74 -2.88
CA PHE A 80 1.58 0.16 -1.74
C PHE A 80 0.85 1.44 -2.14
N ASP A 81 -0.20 1.80 -1.41
CA ASP A 81 -0.91 3.07 -1.55
C ASP A 81 -0.17 4.12 -0.72
N LEU A 82 0.38 5.15 -1.38
CA LEU A 82 1.16 6.19 -0.71
C LEU A 82 0.30 7.17 0.09
N LYS A 83 -1.01 7.24 -0.16
CA LYS A 83 -1.93 8.10 0.60
C LYS A 83 -2.47 7.40 1.84
N LYS A 84 -2.77 6.10 1.72
CA LYS A 84 -3.27 5.27 2.83
C LYS A 84 -2.16 4.56 3.58
N GLU A 85 -0.94 4.64 3.08
CA GLU A 85 0.29 4.14 3.71
C GLU A 85 0.17 2.66 4.05
N SER A 86 -0.44 1.90 3.14
CA SER A 86 -0.78 0.50 3.35
C SER A 86 -0.66 -0.30 2.06
N ILE A 87 -0.43 -1.60 2.23
CA ILE A 87 -0.46 -2.56 1.12
C ILE A 87 -1.92 -2.78 0.73
N VAL A 88 -2.26 -2.47 -0.52
CA VAL A 88 -3.61 -2.65 -1.08
C VAL A 88 -3.75 -3.93 -1.89
N LEU A 89 -2.63 -4.50 -2.32
CA LEU A 89 -2.59 -5.71 -3.13
C LEU A 89 -1.28 -6.46 -2.87
N THR A 90 -1.35 -7.78 -2.75
CA THR A 90 -0.18 -8.67 -2.67
C THR A 90 -0.55 -9.99 -3.34
N ASP A 91 0.36 -10.55 -4.14
CA ASP A 91 0.16 -11.86 -4.76
C ASP A 91 1.54 -12.45 -5.14
N THR A 92 1.54 -13.73 -5.47
CA THR A 92 2.69 -14.45 -6.03
C THR A 92 2.25 -15.14 -7.32
N LEU A 93 3.03 -14.97 -8.37
CA LEU A 93 2.72 -15.52 -9.69
C LEU A 93 3.89 -16.36 -10.21
N GLN A 94 3.58 -17.39 -10.98
CA GLN A 94 4.56 -18.22 -11.67
C GLN A 94 4.67 -17.80 -13.13
N ASP A 95 5.91 -17.69 -13.63
CA ASP A 95 6.27 -17.31 -14.99
C ASP A 95 5.54 -16.08 -15.55
N ALA A 96 5.32 -15.09 -14.68
CA ALA A 96 4.54 -13.92 -14.97
C ALA A 96 5.39 -12.66 -15.12
N LYS A 97 4.91 -11.73 -15.93
CA LYS A 97 5.42 -10.35 -15.98
C LYS A 97 4.36 -9.39 -15.52
N ILE A 98 4.76 -8.37 -14.77
CA ILE A 98 3.88 -7.35 -14.22
C ILE A 98 4.39 -5.95 -14.54
N LYS A 99 3.47 -5.04 -14.86
CA LYS A 99 3.74 -3.60 -14.99
C LYS A 99 2.44 -2.81 -14.82
N TRP A 100 2.55 -1.50 -14.64
CA TRP A 100 1.39 -0.61 -14.72
C TRP A 100 0.85 -0.56 -16.15
N LEU A 101 -0.46 -0.71 -16.29
CA LEU A 101 -1.19 -0.43 -17.52
C LEU A 101 -1.66 1.03 -17.55
N ASP A 102 -2.22 1.47 -16.43
CA ASP A 102 -2.74 2.81 -16.20
C ASP A 102 -2.65 3.14 -14.69
N ASP A 103 -3.30 4.20 -14.23
CA ASP A 103 -3.22 4.67 -12.84
C ASP A 103 -3.72 3.67 -11.80
N ASP A 104 -4.70 2.85 -12.14
CA ASP A 104 -5.40 1.96 -11.19
C ASP A 104 -5.31 0.48 -11.59
N HIS A 105 -4.61 0.17 -12.68
CA HIS A 105 -4.54 -1.19 -13.19
C HIS A 105 -3.13 -1.68 -13.48
N LEU A 106 -2.90 -2.92 -13.10
CA LEU A 106 -1.73 -3.69 -13.49
C LEU A 106 -2.05 -4.52 -14.71
N GLU A 107 -1.09 -4.53 -15.64
CA GLU A 107 -1.01 -5.50 -16.72
C GLU A 107 -0.22 -6.70 -16.22
N ILE A 108 -0.83 -7.89 -16.27
CA ILE A 108 -0.15 -9.13 -15.92
C ILE A 108 -0.21 -10.10 -17.09
N ARG A 109 0.96 -10.63 -17.47
CA ARG A 109 1.13 -11.63 -18.54
C ARG A 109 1.71 -12.90 -17.93
N ILE A 110 0.97 -14.00 -17.96
CA ILE A 110 1.47 -15.31 -17.55
C ILE A 110 1.92 -16.08 -18.80
N SER A 111 3.15 -16.60 -18.75
CA SER A 111 3.67 -17.48 -19.79
C SER A 111 3.02 -18.86 -19.67
N PRO A 112 2.61 -19.51 -20.77
CA PRO A 112 2.05 -20.84 -20.70
C PRO A 112 3.12 -21.87 -20.30
N GLU A 113 2.73 -22.86 -19.49
CA GLU A 113 3.61 -23.97 -19.08
C GLU A 113 4.07 -24.81 -20.28
N ILE A 114 3.22 -24.94 -21.31
CA ILE A 114 3.51 -25.67 -22.54
C ILE A 114 3.43 -24.69 -23.71
N ILE A 115 4.59 -24.41 -24.31
CA ILE A 115 4.68 -23.67 -25.57
C ILE A 115 4.24 -24.64 -26.68
N SER A 116 2.99 -24.51 -27.11
CA SER A 116 2.49 -25.12 -28.35
C SER A 116 2.03 -24.00 -29.27
N ASP A 117 1.95 -24.27 -30.58
CA ASP A 117 1.48 -23.28 -31.56
C ASP A 117 0.04 -22.78 -31.28
N GLU A 118 -0.70 -23.47 -30.40
CA GLU A 118 -2.06 -23.14 -29.99
C GLU A 118 -2.16 -22.53 -28.57
N THR A 119 -1.06 -22.44 -27.80
CA THR A 119 -1.12 -21.93 -26.42
C THR A 119 -0.90 -20.42 -26.34
N GLU A 120 -1.98 -19.67 -26.20
CA GLU A 120 -1.92 -18.22 -25.98
C GLU A 120 -1.47 -17.87 -24.54
N ALA A 121 -0.64 -16.84 -24.42
CA ALA A 121 -0.28 -16.28 -23.12
C ALA A 121 -1.54 -15.70 -22.44
N LYS A 122 -1.72 -16.02 -21.14
CA LYS A 122 -2.85 -15.46 -20.38
C LYS A 122 -2.56 -14.01 -20.03
N TYR A 123 -3.48 -13.14 -20.40
CA TYR A 123 -3.45 -11.72 -20.11
C TYR A 123 -4.62 -11.37 -19.18
N TYR A 124 -4.36 -10.63 -18.10
CA TYR A 124 -5.43 -10.07 -17.28
C TYR A 124 -5.09 -8.68 -16.78
N LYS A 125 -6.16 -7.89 -16.65
CA LYS A 125 -6.13 -6.52 -16.12
C LYS A 125 -6.58 -6.58 -14.67
N LEU A 126 -5.69 -6.20 -13.74
CA LEU A 126 -5.99 -6.24 -12.32
C LEU A 126 -6.20 -4.83 -11.78
N ASN A 127 -7.41 -4.54 -11.29
CA ASN A 127 -7.70 -3.27 -10.64
C ASN A 127 -7.21 -3.28 -9.17
N VAL A 128 -6.32 -2.34 -8.83
CA VAL A 128 -5.66 -2.30 -7.50
C VAL A 128 -6.59 -1.90 -6.36
N GLN A 129 -7.71 -1.24 -6.65
CA GLN A 129 -8.67 -0.79 -5.64
C GLN A 129 -9.71 -1.88 -5.32
N LYS A 130 -10.05 -2.70 -6.31
CA LYS A 130 -11.11 -3.72 -6.20
C LYS A 130 -10.57 -5.11 -5.92
N ASN A 131 -9.28 -5.36 -6.18
CA ASN A 131 -8.68 -6.69 -6.16
C ASN A 131 -9.47 -7.72 -7.00
N VAL A 132 -9.99 -7.27 -8.14
CA VAL A 132 -10.75 -8.12 -9.09
C VAL A 132 -9.93 -8.31 -10.36
N LYS A 133 -9.69 -9.56 -10.73
CA LYS A 133 -9.06 -9.98 -12.00
C LYS A 133 -10.12 -9.88 -13.12
N GLN A 134 -9.84 -9.11 -14.16
CA GLN A 134 -10.70 -8.94 -15.35
C GLN A 134 -9.99 -9.42 -16.61
#